data_AF-A0A438BYU0-F1
#
_entry.id   AF-A0A438BYU0-F1
#
_cell.length_a   1.000
_cell.length_b   1.000
_cell.length_c   1.000
_cell.angle_alpha   90.00
_cell.angle_beta   90.00
_cell.angle_gamma   90.00
#
_symmetry.space_group_name_H-M   'P 1'
#
loop_
_entity.id
_entity.type
_entity.pdbx_description
1 polymer ?
#
loop_
_entity_poly.entity_id
_entity_poly.type
_entity_poly.pdbx_seq_one_letter_code
_entity_poly.pdbx_strand_id
1 'polypeptide(L)'
;MWGICYAEAQVSGETILLTAPMSLDGESDVTYRAPNLIRRIVSIFKNVRPGSDLTRFQALQLPPLFNMPKSQLQCYGETVYCVGNDMLSRCSKAESSLERFASVVAWSISTTRPLIFGVAPFNPILGETHHVSKGTLNVLLEQVVNVLLCFIFAGSHHPPVSALHATDEKENIEMIWCQYPVPKFYGTFTIT
;
A
#
# COMPACT_ATOMS: atom_id res chain seq x y z
N MET A 1 0.58 18.41 -6.48
CA MET A 1 -0.17 17.47 -7.32
C MET A 1 -0.16 16.16 -6.57
N TRP A 2 -1.26 15.85 -5.89
CA TRP A 2 -1.56 14.47 -5.60
C TRP A 2 -1.67 13.76 -6.95
N GLY A 3 -0.56 13.24 -7.44
CA GLY A 3 -0.69 12.17 -8.42
C GLY A 3 -1.11 10.96 -7.61
N ILE A 4 -2.35 10.48 -7.62
CA ILE A 4 -2.90 9.77 -8.78
C ILE A 4 -1.83 9.75 -9.86
N CYS A 5 -0.93 8.75 -9.84
CA CYS A 5 -0.25 8.41 -11.08
C CYS A 5 -1.38 8.11 -12.07
N TYR A 6 -1.80 9.14 -12.81
CA TYR A 6 -2.48 8.99 -14.07
C TYR A 6 -1.43 8.37 -14.96
N ALA A 7 -1.35 7.03 -14.95
CA ALA A 7 -0.77 6.34 -16.07
C ALA A 7 -1.80 6.50 -17.20
N GLU A 8 -1.77 7.65 -17.89
CA GLU A 8 -2.36 7.75 -19.22
C GLU A 8 -1.49 6.95 -20.17
N ALA A 9 -1.77 5.65 -20.27
CA ALA A 9 -1.26 4.84 -21.35
C ALA A 9 -2.13 5.11 -22.59
N GLN A 10 -1.64 5.96 -23.50
CA GLN A 10 -2.23 6.13 -24.82
C GLN A 10 -1.90 4.90 -25.66
N VAL A 11 -2.83 3.96 -25.76
CA VAL A 11 -2.84 2.94 -26.82
C VAL A 11 -4.13 3.12 -27.59
N SER A 12 -3.98 3.50 -28.87
CA SER A 12 -5.05 3.56 -29.89
C SER A 12 -6.29 4.42 -29.63
N GLY A 13 -6.13 5.65 -29.12
CA GLY A 13 -7.17 6.68 -29.23
C GLY A 13 -8.38 6.55 -28.29
N GLU A 14 -8.38 5.59 -27.37
CA GLU A 14 -9.36 5.50 -26.28
C GLU A 14 -8.70 5.85 -24.93
N THR A 15 -9.32 6.77 -24.19
CA THR A 15 -8.88 7.10 -22.83
C THR A 15 -9.24 5.97 -21.88
N ILE A 16 -8.25 5.13 -21.55
CA ILE A 16 -8.41 4.06 -20.58
C ILE A 16 -8.45 4.68 -19.17
N LEU A 17 -9.64 4.81 -18.59
CA LEU A 17 -9.81 5.20 -17.19
C LEU A 17 -9.51 3.98 -16.29
N LEU A 18 -8.30 3.91 -15.75
CA LEU A 18 -7.83 2.78 -14.94
C LEU A 18 -8.65 2.56 -13.66
N THR A 19 -9.24 3.62 -13.09
CA THR A 19 -10.09 3.53 -11.91
C THR A 19 -11.05 4.71 -11.90
N ALA A 20 -12.35 4.44 -11.73
CA ALA A 20 -13.35 5.49 -11.57
C ALA A 20 -13.07 6.31 -10.31
N PRO A 21 -13.25 7.65 -10.33
CA PRO A 21 -13.09 8.47 -9.14
C PRO A 21 -14.00 7.95 -8.04
N MET A 22 -13.43 7.66 -6.86
CA MET A 22 -14.22 7.19 -5.74
C MET A 22 -15.22 8.27 -5.32
N SER A 23 -16.52 7.95 -5.40
CA SER A 23 -17.54 8.79 -4.81
C SER A 23 -17.39 8.75 -3.29
N LEU A 24 -17.08 9.90 -2.69
CA LEU A 24 -17.02 10.07 -1.24
C LEU A 24 -18.37 9.79 -0.56
N ASP A 25 -19.46 9.74 -1.31
CA ASP A 25 -20.83 9.51 -0.82
C ASP A 25 -21.49 8.23 -1.38
N GLY A 26 -20.75 7.42 -2.15
CA GLY A 26 -21.26 6.16 -2.70
C GLY A 26 -21.25 5.04 -1.67
N GLU A 27 -22.38 4.36 -1.51
CA GLU A 27 -22.52 3.09 -0.79
C GLU A 27 -21.69 2.01 -1.49
N SER A 28 -20.42 1.85 -1.09
CA SER A 28 -19.63 0.67 -1.42
C SER A 28 -19.74 -0.34 -0.28
N ASP A 29 -19.96 -1.60 -0.60
CA ASP A 29 -20.22 -2.78 0.25
C ASP A 29 -19.08 -3.18 1.23
N VAL A 30 -18.24 -2.23 1.65
CA VAL A 30 -17.10 -2.43 2.55
C VAL A 30 -17.42 -1.88 3.94
N THR A 31 -17.41 -2.79 4.91
CA THR A 31 -18.12 -2.81 6.20
C THR A 31 -17.59 -1.90 7.33
N TYR A 32 -17.01 -0.73 7.06
CA TYR A 32 -16.80 0.26 8.11
C TYR A 32 -16.63 1.70 7.60
N ARG A 33 -17.58 2.59 7.91
CA ARG A 33 -17.49 4.04 7.67
C ARG A 33 -17.65 4.78 9.00
N ALA A 34 -16.62 5.52 9.41
CA ALA A 34 -16.72 6.37 10.59
C ALA A 34 -17.77 7.49 10.39
N PRO A 35 -18.71 7.72 11.33
CA PRO A 35 -19.69 8.80 11.21
C PRO A 35 -19.02 10.18 11.17
N ASN A 36 -19.43 11.04 10.23
CA ASN A 36 -18.89 12.39 10.03
C ASN A 36 -17.37 12.43 9.73
N LEU A 37 -16.88 11.46 8.94
CA LEU A 37 -15.47 11.26 8.56
C LEU A 37 -14.76 12.56 8.16
N ILE A 38 -15.32 13.32 7.21
CA ILE A 38 -14.72 14.55 6.66
C ILE A 38 -14.52 15.60 7.75
N ARG A 39 -15.54 15.87 8.58
CA ARG A 39 -15.47 16.87 9.65
C ARG A 39 -14.40 16.53 10.68
N ARG A 40 -14.23 15.25 10.98
CA ARG A 40 -13.21 14.76 11.93
C ARG A 40 -11.81 14.79 11.33
N ILE A 41 -11.64 14.39 10.07
CA ILE A 41 -10.37 14.52 9.33
C ILE A 41 -9.92 15.98 9.32
N VAL A 42 -10.81 16.90 8.93
CA VAL A 42 -10.51 18.34 8.95
C VAL A 42 -10.11 18.80 10.36
N SER A 43 -10.77 18.31 11.42
CA SER A 43 -10.40 18.67 12.80
C SER A 43 -9.02 18.18 13.23
N ILE A 44 -8.59 17.01 12.74
CA ILE A 44 -7.29 16.42 13.02
C ILE A 44 -6.18 17.25 12.33
N PHE A 45 -6.38 17.57 11.06
CA PHE A 45 -5.38 18.27 10.25
C PHE A 45 -5.29 19.78 10.53
N LYS A 46 -6.28 20.38 11.21
CA LYS A 46 -6.28 21.82 11.56
C LYS A 46 -5.00 22.27 12.30
N ASN A 47 -4.40 21.40 13.10
CA ASN A 47 -3.22 21.71 13.91
C ASN A 47 -1.92 21.14 13.33
N VAL A 48 -1.98 20.45 12.18
CA VAL A 48 -0.79 19.85 11.55
C VAL A 48 -0.19 20.87 10.59
N ARG A 49 1.12 21.12 10.72
CA ARG A 49 1.83 22.03 9.82
C ARG A 49 2.16 21.32 8.49
N PRO A 50 2.06 21.98 7.34
CA PRO A 50 2.67 21.48 6.10
C PRO A 50 4.17 21.15 6.32
N GLY A 51 4.63 20.06 5.73
CA GLY A 51 5.95 19.45 5.96
C GLY A 51 6.03 18.46 7.12
N SER A 52 4.97 18.29 7.92
CA SER A 52 5.01 17.42 9.11
C SER A 52 5.00 15.93 8.75
N ASP A 53 5.84 15.16 9.44
CA ASP A 53 5.86 13.70 9.39
C ASP A 53 4.66 13.12 10.15
N LEU A 54 3.82 12.35 9.45
CA LEU A 54 2.61 11.76 10.00
C LEU A 54 2.81 10.37 10.60
N THR A 55 4.02 9.80 10.56
CA THR A 55 4.31 8.46 11.09
C THR A 55 3.94 8.36 12.58
N ARG A 56 4.25 9.40 13.36
CA ARG A 56 3.82 9.50 14.77
C ARG A 56 2.37 9.91 14.93
N PHE A 57 1.81 10.60 13.95
CA PHE A 57 0.43 11.07 13.99
C PHE A 57 -0.55 9.89 13.89
N GLN A 58 -0.21 8.91 13.04
CA GLN A 58 -0.89 7.61 12.96
C GLN A 58 -0.74 6.78 14.24
N ALA A 59 0.41 6.84 14.89
CA ALA A 59 0.68 6.08 16.11
C ALA A 59 0.06 6.68 17.40
N LEU A 60 -0.04 8.01 17.53
CA LEU A 60 -0.41 8.66 18.80
C LEU A 60 -1.73 9.44 18.81
N GLN A 61 -2.26 9.86 17.65
CA GLN A 61 -3.32 10.89 17.62
C GLN A 61 -4.52 10.57 16.73
N LEU A 62 -4.51 9.47 15.99
CA LEU A 62 -5.67 9.06 15.19
C LEU A 62 -6.71 8.38 16.11
N PRO A 63 -7.95 8.90 16.19
CA PRO A 63 -9.02 8.23 16.93
C PRO A 63 -9.21 6.78 16.43
N PRO A 64 -9.56 5.81 17.30
CA PRO A 64 -9.75 4.41 16.92
C PRO A 64 -10.76 4.20 15.78
N LEU A 65 -11.67 5.14 15.58
CA LEU A 65 -12.64 5.13 14.47
C LEU A 65 -11.99 5.28 13.08
N PHE A 66 -10.71 5.62 13.00
CA PHE A 66 -9.99 5.67 11.74
C PHE A 66 -9.07 4.46 11.55
N ASN A 67 -9.04 3.54 12.51
CA ASN A 67 -8.22 2.34 12.40
C ASN A 67 -8.96 1.27 11.60
N MET A 68 -8.33 0.81 10.53
CA MET A 68 -8.72 -0.42 9.85
C MET A 68 -8.33 -1.59 10.76
N PRO A 69 -9.18 -2.62 10.92
CA PRO A 69 -8.85 -3.81 11.69
C PRO A 69 -7.88 -4.74 10.93
N LYS A 70 -6.76 -4.20 10.45
CA LYS A 70 -5.69 -4.89 9.72
C LYS A 70 -4.34 -4.27 10.09
N SER A 71 -3.31 -5.10 10.18
CA SER A 71 -1.92 -4.65 10.23
C SER A 71 -1.48 -4.13 8.85
N GLN A 72 -0.52 -3.19 8.82
CA GLN A 72 0.13 -2.80 7.56
C GLN A 72 0.73 -4.01 6.83
N LEU A 73 1.31 -4.98 7.54
CA LEU A 73 1.86 -6.19 6.90
C LEU A 73 0.77 -6.96 6.15
N GLN A 74 -0.43 -7.04 6.72
CA GLN A 74 -1.57 -7.65 6.05
C GLN A 74 -1.98 -6.85 4.81
N CYS A 75 -2.09 -5.53 4.91
CA CYS A 75 -2.42 -4.68 3.76
C CYS A 75 -1.43 -4.84 2.60
N TYR A 76 -0.14 -4.93 2.91
CA TYR A 76 0.91 -5.16 1.92
C TYR A 76 0.80 -6.54 1.29
N GLY A 77 0.61 -7.60 2.09
CA GLY A 77 0.43 -8.96 1.58
C GLY A 77 -0.82 -9.12 0.69
N GLU A 78 -1.94 -8.47 1.03
CA GLU A 78 -3.19 -8.55 0.27
C GLU A 78 -3.02 -8.07 -1.18
N THR A 79 -2.08 -7.18 -1.47
CA THR A 79 -1.79 -6.77 -2.86
C THR A 79 -1.22 -7.90 -3.71
N VAL A 80 -0.61 -8.92 -3.08
CA VAL A 80 0.00 -10.07 -3.75
C VAL A 80 -0.99 -11.23 -3.85
N TYR A 81 -1.64 -11.63 -2.74
CA TYR A 81 -2.50 -12.83 -2.73
C TYR A 81 -4.01 -12.54 -2.92
N CYS A 82 -4.51 -11.35 -2.56
CA CYS A 82 -5.93 -10.98 -2.74
C CYS A 82 -6.19 -10.31 -4.10
N VAL A 83 -5.75 -10.99 -5.16
CA VAL A 83 -6.03 -10.63 -6.55
C VAL A 83 -7.16 -11.49 -7.12
N GLY A 84 -8.10 -10.84 -7.83
CA GLY A 84 -9.27 -11.49 -8.45
C GLY A 84 -8.97 -12.14 -9.80
N ASN A 85 -7.79 -11.88 -10.36
CA ASN A 85 -7.32 -12.48 -11.60
C ASN A 85 -5.88 -12.97 -11.41
N ASP A 86 -5.53 -14.08 -12.04
CA ASP A 86 -4.18 -14.63 -12.00
C ASP A 86 -3.26 -13.88 -12.97
N MET A 87 -2.69 -12.78 -12.46
CA MET A 87 -1.75 -11.94 -13.20
C MET A 87 -0.29 -12.37 -13.02
N LEU A 88 0.03 -13.04 -11.91
CA LEU A 88 1.39 -13.44 -11.58
C LEU A 88 1.88 -14.56 -12.50
N SER A 89 1.08 -15.59 -12.76
CA SER A 89 1.49 -16.69 -13.65
C SER A 89 1.82 -16.22 -15.07
N ARG A 90 1.17 -15.15 -15.55
CA ARG A 90 1.45 -14.54 -16.86
C ARG A 90 2.85 -13.93 -16.95
N CYS A 91 3.41 -13.50 -15.82
CA CYS A 91 4.76 -12.94 -15.77
C CYS A 91 5.83 -13.99 -16.10
N SER A 92 5.61 -15.27 -15.78
CA SER A 92 6.56 -16.35 -16.06
C SER A 92 6.21 -17.15 -17.33
N LYS A 93 4.92 -17.28 -17.67
CA LYS A 93 4.45 -18.16 -18.76
C LYS A 93 4.43 -17.55 -20.16
N ALA A 94 4.53 -16.22 -20.31
CA ALA A 94 4.50 -15.61 -21.64
C ALA A 94 5.77 -15.95 -22.46
N GLU A 95 5.58 -16.21 -23.76
CA GLU A 95 6.64 -16.69 -24.66
C GLU A 95 7.71 -15.61 -24.90
N SER A 96 7.29 -14.39 -25.20
CA SER A 96 8.20 -13.28 -25.48
C SER A 96 8.63 -12.55 -24.20
N SER A 97 9.86 -12.06 -24.20
CA SER A 97 10.37 -11.21 -23.10
C SER A 97 9.58 -9.92 -22.94
N LEU A 98 9.09 -9.35 -24.05
CA LEU A 98 8.29 -8.13 -24.04
C LEU A 98 6.91 -8.35 -23.37
N GLU A 99 6.24 -9.46 -23.66
CA GLU A 99 4.96 -9.78 -23.02
C GLU A 99 5.11 -10.12 -21.54
N ARG A 100 6.20 -10.81 -21.16
CA ARG A 100 6.53 -11.03 -19.74
C ARG A 100 6.72 -9.69 -19.03
N PHE A 101 7.49 -8.78 -19.62
CA PHE A 101 7.70 -7.44 -19.07
C PHE A 101 6.39 -6.64 -18.98
N ALA A 102 5.57 -6.64 -20.02
CA ALA A 102 4.27 -5.98 -20.02
C ALA A 102 3.33 -6.56 -18.94
N SER A 103 3.38 -7.88 -18.70
CA SER A 103 2.61 -8.54 -17.64
C SER A 103 3.08 -8.11 -16.25
N VAL A 104 4.39 -7.99 -16.03
CA VAL A 104 4.96 -7.46 -14.77
C VAL A 104 4.51 -6.02 -14.54
N VAL A 105 4.54 -5.16 -15.57
CA VAL A 105 4.07 -3.78 -15.47
C VAL A 105 2.57 -3.72 -15.16
N ALA A 106 1.76 -4.51 -15.87
CA ALA A 106 0.32 -4.59 -15.63
C ALA A 106 0.00 -5.07 -14.21
N TRP A 107 0.71 -6.10 -13.73
CA TRP A 107 0.59 -6.57 -12.35
C TRP A 107 1.00 -5.48 -11.34
N SER A 108 2.14 -4.81 -11.56
CA SER A 108 2.62 -3.74 -10.67
C SER A 108 1.66 -2.55 -10.59
N ILE A 109 0.94 -2.22 -11.67
CA ILE A 109 -0.09 -1.19 -11.64
C ILE A 109 -1.34 -1.71 -10.91
N SER A 110 -1.68 -2.98 -11.08
CA SER A 110 -2.84 -3.57 -10.39
C SER A 110 -2.71 -3.61 -8.87
N THR A 111 -1.48 -3.61 -8.33
CA THR A 111 -1.23 -3.58 -6.89
C THR A 111 -1.39 -2.19 -6.27
N THR A 112 -1.47 -1.12 -7.06
CA THR A 112 -1.74 0.23 -6.56
C THR A 112 -3.23 0.37 -6.23
N ARG A 113 -3.67 -0.26 -5.14
CA ARG A 113 -5.03 -0.09 -4.62
C ARG A 113 -5.11 1.21 -3.81
N PRO A 114 -6.02 2.14 -4.13
CA PRO A 114 -6.24 3.30 -3.28
C PRO A 114 -6.79 2.83 -1.94
N LEU A 115 -6.10 3.15 -0.85
CA LEU A 115 -6.69 3.02 0.48
C LEU A 115 -7.88 3.98 0.59
N ILE A 116 -8.93 3.55 1.27
CA ILE A 116 -10.08 4.42 1.57
C ILE A 116 -9.56 5.60 2.38
N PHE A 117 -9.70 6.80 1.83
CA PHE A 117 -9.20 8.03 2.44
C PHE A 117 -9.74 8.18 3.86
N GLY A 118 -8.83 8.37 4.82
CA GLY A 118 -9.18 8.53 6.23
C GLY A 118 -9.10 7.27 7.06
N VAL A 119 -8.90 6.08 6.50
CA VAL A 119 -8.71 4.85 7.30
C VAL A 119 -7.24 4.41 7.21
N ALA A 120 -6.63 4.12 8.36
CA ALA A 120 -5.25 3.71 8.47
C ALA A 120 -5.13 2.32 9.12
N PRO A 121 -4.33 1.39 8.57
CA PRO A 121 -4.02 0.12 9.25
C PRO A 121 -3.18 0.33 10.52
N PHE A 122 -3.15 -0.68 11.38
CA PHE A 122 -2.27 -0.71 12.55
C PHE A 122 -0.80 -0.74 12.12
N ASN A 123 0.01 0.09 12.78
CA ASN A 123 1.46 0.06 12.61
C ASN A 123 2.00 -1.26 13.18
N PRO A 124 2.85 -1.97 12.42
CA PRO A 124 3.36 -3.26 12.84
C PRO A 124 4.41 -3.08 13.94
N ILE A 125 4.42 -4.00 14.90
CA ILE A 125 5.45 -4.05 15.93
C ILE A 125 6.73 -4.67 15.39
N LEU A 126 7.88 -4.37 16.00
CA LEU A 126 9.13 -5.00 15.59
C LEU A 126 9.06 -6.53 15.74
N GLY A 127 9.46 -7.25 14.70
CA GLY A 127 9.38 -8.71 14.64
C GLY A 127 7.97 -9.26 14.40
N GLU A 128 6.98 -8.38 14.16
CA GLU A 128 5.68 -8.82 13.68
C GLU A 128 5.85 -9.54 12.34
N THR A 129 5.14 -10.65 12.17
CA THR A 129 5.14 -11.43 10.94
C THR A 129 3.72 -11.63 10.44
N HIS A 130 3.56 -11.66 9.12
CA HIS A 130 2.31 -12.03 8.44
C HIS A 130 2.63 -13.09 7.40
N HIS A 131 2.02 -14.27 7.54
CA HIS A 131 2.26 -15.40 6.64
C HIS A 131 0.95 -15.87 6.03
N VAL A 132 0.94 -16.05 4.70
CA VAL A 132 -0.22 -16.50 3.94
C VAL A 132 0.20 -17.46 2.84
N SER A 133 -0.53 -18.58 2.74
CA SER A 133 -0.44 -19.50 1.60
C SER A 133 -1.77 -19.47 0.83
N LYS A 134 -1.69 -19.25 -0.49
CA LYS A 134 -2.84 -19.31 -1.42
C LYS A 134 -2.50 -20.26 -2.57
N GLY A 135 -2.95 -21.50 -2.47
CA GLY A 135 -2.56 -22.53 -3.43
C GLY A 135 -1.06 -22.81 -3.33
N THR A 136 -0.33 -22.59 -4.42
CA THR A 136 1.14 -22.77 -4.48
C THR A 136 1.93 -21.51 -4.11
N LEU A 137 1.26 -20.36 -4.03
CA LEU A 137 1.86 -19.09 -3.63
C LEU A 137 1.97 -19.01 -2.11
N ASN A 138 3.19 -18.81 -1.62
CA ASN A 138 3.50 -18.54 -0.22
C ASN A 138 4.00 -17.09 -0.10
N VAL A 139 3.51 -16.36 0.90
CA VAL A 139 3.86 -14.97 1.15
C VAL A 139 4.21 -14.83 2.62
N LEU A 140 5.39 -14.28 2.90
CA LEU A 140 5.88 -13.94 4.22
C LEU A 140 6.21 -12.45 4.25
N LEU A 141 5.69 -11.76 5.26
CA LEU A 141 6.11 -10.40 5.60
C LEU A 141 6.63 -10.36 7.02
N GLU A 142 7.66 -9.54 7.23
CA GLU A 142 8.23 -9.29 8.54
C GLU A 142 8.52 -7.81 8.72
N GLN A 143 8.22 -7.29 9.91
CA GLN A 143 8.64 -5.97 10.33
C GLN A 143 10.06 -6.03 10.89
N VAL A 144 11.01 -5.44 10.16
CA VAL A 144 12.44 -5.45 10.48
C VAL A 144 12.95 -4.06 10.88
N VAL A 145 14.03 -4.01 11.67
CA VAL A 145 14.80 -2.77 11.88
C VAL A 145 15.75 -2.59 10.69
N ASN A 146 15.70 -1.43 10.03
CA ASN A 146 16.77 -1.06 9.12
C ASN A 146 17.98 -0.53 9.90
N VAL A 147 18.88 -1.45 10.25
CA VAL A 147 20.10 -1.16 11.00
C VAL A 147 21.01 -0.20 10.24
N LEU A 148 21.10 -0.32 8.90
CA LEU A 148 21.92 0.56 8.07
C LEU A 148 21.40 2.01 8.04
N LEU A 149 20.08 2.22 7.90
CA LEU A 149 19.46 3.55 8.03
C LEU A 149 19.65 4.11 9.44
N CYS A 150 19.64 3.26 10.47
CA CYS A 150 19.90 3.68 11.84
C CYS A 150 21.34 4.18 12.05
N PHE A 151 22.31 3.62 11.31
CA PHE A 151 23.71 4.08 11.31
C PHE A 151 23.93 5.33 10.47
N ILE A 152 23.26 5.48 9.33
CA ILE A 152 23.40 6.66 8.45
C ILE A 152 22.74 7.90 9.09
N PHE A 153 21.62 7.74 9.77
CA PHE A 153 20.90 8.81 10.46
C PHE A 153 21.12 8.73 11.97
N ALA A 154 22.38 8.74 12.44
CA ALA A 154 22.73 8.75 13.86
C ALA A 154 22.09 9.94 14.61
N GLY A 155 20.83 9.78 15.02
CA GLY A 155 19.96 10.83 15.59
C GLY A 155 18.48 10.74 15.16
N SER A 156 18.11 9.91 14.18
CA SER A 156 16.73 9.74 13.70
C SER A 156 16.13 8.41 14.13
N HIS A 157 14.83 8.43 14.41
CA HIS A 157 13.99 7.31 14.83
C HIS A 157 14.21 6.06 13.97
N HIS A 158 14.23 4.87 14.58
CA HIS A 158 14.17 3.57 13.89
C HIS A 158 12.92 3.52 13.02
N PRO A 159 13.04 3.74 11.71
CA PRO A 159 11.86 3.97 10.92
C PRO A 159 11.40 2.60 10.38
N PRO A 160 10.10 2.29 10.45
CA PRO A 160 9.62 0.93 10.25
C PRO A 160 9.87 0.48 8.81
N VAL A 161 10.59 -0.64 8.64
CA VAL A 161 10.74 -1.31 7.35
C VAL A 161 10.01 -2.64 7.39
N SER A 162 9.14 -2.86 6.41
CA SER A 162 8.46 -4.14 6.23
C SER A 162 9.10 -4.86 5.04
N ALA A 163 9.66 -6.04 5.27
CA ALA A 163 10.19 -6.90 4.21
C ALA A 163 9.10 -7.88 3.77
N LEU A 164 8.98 -8.12 2.46
CA LEU A 164 8.10 -9.11 1.87
C LEU A 164 8.94 -10.09 1.05
N HIS A 165 8.69 -11.38 1.26
CA HIS A 165 9.17 -12.47 0.42
C HIS A 165 7.98 -13.33 -0.01
N ALA A 166 7.84 -13.56 -1.30
CA ALA A 166 6.82 -14.45 -1.84
C ALA A 166 7.40 -15.42 -2.86
N THR A 167 6.93 -16.66 -2.82
CA THR A 167 7.40 -17.74 -3.70
C THR A 167 6.23 -18.54 -4.23
N ASP A 168 6.30 -18.89 -5.51
CA ASP A 168 5.45 -19.90 -6.14
C ASP A 168 6.34 -20.82 -6.98
N GLU A 169 6.70 -21.97 -6.42
CA GLU A 169 7.61 -22.94 -7.05
C GLU A 169 7.00 -23.54 -8.33
N LYS A 170 5.68 -23.72 -8.36
CA LYS A 170 4.99 -24.31 -9.52
C LYS A 170 5.00 -23.37 -10.71
N GLU A 171 4.84 -22.08 -10.44
CA GLU A 171 4.83 -21.02 -11.43
C GLU A 171 6.21 -20.43 -11.71
N ASN A 172 7.24 -20.89 -10.99
CA ASN A 172 8.62 -20.40 -11.03
C ASN A 172 8.70 -18.87 -10.79
N ILE A 173 8.07 -18.41 -9.71
CA ILE A 173 8.01 -17.00 -9.33
C ILE A 173 8.64 -16.83 -7.94
N GLU A 174 9.55 -15.87 -7.84
CA GLU A 174 10.07 -15.38 -6.57
C GLU A 174 9.99 -13.84 -6.57
N MET A 175 9.55 -13.30 -5.44
CA MET A 175 9.37 -11.87 -5.27
C MET A 175 9.93 -11.44 -3.92
N ILE A 176 10.76 -10.41 -3.94
CA ILE A 176 11.31 -9.79 -2.75
C ILE A 176 11.10 -8.30 -2.87
N TRP A 177 10.50 -7.67 -1.86
CA TRP A 177 10.46 -6.21 -1.77
C TRP A 177 10.61 -5.74 -0.34
N CYS A 178 10.94 -4.46 -0.17
CA CYS A 178 10.87 -3.77 1.13
C CYS A 178 10.00 -2.51 1.01
N GLN A 179 9.23 -2.22 2.05
CA GLN A 179 8.43 -1.00 2.16
C GLN A 179 8.91 -0.12 3.31
N TYR A 180 8.96 1.17 3.01
CA TYR A 180 9.43 2.21 3.90
C TYR A 180 8.54 3.46 3.72
N PRO A 181 7.32 3.47 4.28
CA PRO A 181 6.41 4.59 4.12
C PRO A 181 6.89 5.80 4.94
N VAL A 182 6.95 6.99 4.34
CA VAL A 182 7.28 8.24 5.04
C VAL A 182 6.20 9.28 4.74
N PRO A 183 5.02 9.15 5.36
CA PRO A 183 3.90 10.04 5.09
C PRO A 183 4.21 11.48 5.53
N LYS A 184 4.19 12.41 4.57
CA LYS A 184 4.37 13.85 4.80
C LYS A 184 3.11 14.63 4.45
N PHE A 185 2.61 15.41 5.40
CA PHE A 185 1.48 16.30 5.18
C PHE A 185 1.92 17.62 4.54
N TYR A 186 1.17 18.15 3.58
CA TYR A 186 1.41 19.39 2.85
C TYR A 186 0.20 20.34 2.91
N GLY A 187 -0.63 20.24 3.96
CA GLY A 187 -1.75 21.15 4.21
C GLY A 187 -3.08 20.68 3.61
N THR A 188 -3.09 20.38 2.32
CA THR A 188 -4.29 19.85 1.64
C THR A 188 -4.23 18.33 1.46
N PHE A 189 -3.12 17.72 1.88
CA PHE A 189 -2.44 16.79 0.99
C PHE A 189 -1.35 15.95 1.68
N THR A 190 -1.20 14.65 1.44
CA THR A 190 -0.25 13.75 2.13
C THR A 190 0.51 12.85 1.16
N ILE A 191 1.84 12.95 1.07
CA ILE A 191 2.63 12.02 0.24
C ILE A 191 3.16 10.90 1.14
N THR A 192 2.83 9.64 0.84
CA THR A 192 3.34 8.43 1.51
C THR A 192 4.58 7.86 0.85
#